data_AF-A0A8K0S550-F1
#
_entry.id   AF-A0A8K0S550-F1
#
_cell.length_a   1.000
_cell.length_b   1.000
_cell.length_c   1.000
_cell.angle_alpha   90.00
_cell.angle_beta   90.00
_cell.angle_gamma   90.00
#
_symmetry.space_group_name_H-M   'P 1'
#
loop_
_entity.id
_entity.type
_entity.pdbx_description
1 polymer ?
#
loop_
_entity_poly.entity_id
_entity_poly.type
_entity_poly.pdbx_seq_one_letter_code
_entity_poly.pdbx_strand_id
1 'polypeptide(L)'
;MTFSSPTRRSQLLSSPERNIAATFLLDTRNNELNHRDALAAAQSEHDRVRQAAIRVFELHELQEQHKRIVAEERKEEERLKAEAALVAEEKRLRELRATVVPQLPPEPAPQPPPAKPEPAKTNGVTPVKDSKQSESSTTPATEAKKPAPAPASAPTNTGLFSQAKPSNPFGTTQPSSQSPFQKPNGPTTQPPAPVVTATPQPSVKPTAPAVQPVQPRPAPTVDRYSQIHQELKKLRKELAAQSKIAGSPLKGKLGAARREIRVAIGQLTGGKGANAQPINKITAALKEALEGRIPSPPIDVSNFVVDQRQPVEGSMNNDATLPSLFIYLINICAKGIVNQFINEGGANPKAADPVGVFAAHIFSTKEFQWRGQSLVDILMAKYRIVCPVLFGHRGSDRTERGRLAIGWKKDGPSWITEQSHNDRMTGLGAGYASLSLRDFSKSSKKNPYPPTNYWKALSYIINSPPNETSNTQYVVLRSMIQGHEQRFLNFYGNAALAALRLALIEFPKKAPQNATAAGSLAALADLLKTESGLILV
;
A
#
# COMPACT_ATOMS: atom_id res chain seq x y z
N MET A 1 17.62 9.29 76.84
CA MET A 1 18.04 10.07 75.65
C MET A 1 17.17 9.59 74.48
N THR A 2 15.93 10.07 74.39
CA THR A 2 15.46 11.15 73.50
C THR A 2 15.61 10.82 72.01
N PHE A 3 14.48 10.40 71.43
CA PHE A 3 14.23 10.21 70.00
C PHE A 3 14.31 11.53 69.24
N SER A 4 14.87 11.52 68.03
CA SER A 4 14.58 12.54 67.01
C SER A 4 14.80 12.01 65.60
N SER A 5 13.73 12.13 64.81
CA SER A 5 13.55 11.75 63.41
C SER A 5 14.34 12.64 62.45
N PRO A 6 14.81 12.15 61.28
CA PRO A 6 15.25 13.02 60.20
C PRO A 6 14.04 13.44 59.35
N THR A 7 13.82 14.75 59.29
CA THR A 7 12.80 15.42 58.51
C THR A 7 12.99 15.14 57.02
N ARG A 8 12.06 14.42 56.42
CA ARG A 8 11.97 14.15 54.98
C ARG A 8 11.58 15.45 54.26
N ARG A 9 12.57 16.22 53.81
CA ARG A 9 12.35 17.43 53.00
C ARG A 9 11.80 17.01 51.64
N SER A 10 10.52 17.30 51.40
CA SER A 10 9.86 17.14 50.11
C SER A 10 10.57 17.99 49.05
N GLN A 11 11.34 17.36 48.18
CA GLN A 11 11.75 17.96 46.92
C GLN A 11 10.51 18.04 46.02
N LEU A 12 9.77 19.14 46.15
CA LEU A 12 8.85 19.59 45.11
C LEU A 12 9.71 19.93 43.89
N LEU A 13 9.62 19.07 42.87
CA LEU A 13 10.13 19.33 41.54
C LEU A 13 9.46 20.59 41.00
N SER A 14 10.17 21.71 41.05
CA SER A 14 9.77 22.95 40.41
C SER A 14 9.80 22.74 38.90
N SER A 15 8.61 22.68 38.29
CA SER A 15 8.43 22.61 36.84
C SER A 15 9.03 23.86 36.16
N PRO A 16 9.74 23.75 35.01
CA PRO A 16 10.40 24.89 34.36
C PRO A 16 9.43 25.93 33.77
N GLU A 17 8.15 25.60 33.63
CA GLU A 17 7.18 26.42 32.89
C GLU A 17 6.64 27.63 33.66
N ARG A 18 6.82 27.71 34.98
CA ARG A 18 6.29 28.86 35.76
C ARG A 18 7.12 30.14 35.67
N ASN A 19 8.35 30.09 35.15
CA ASN A 19 9.23 31.27 35.07
C ASN A 19 9.21 31.99 33.71
N ILE A 20 8.55 31.43 32.69
CA ILE A 20 8.53 32.06 31.37
C ILE A 20 7.72 33.36 31.43
N ALA A 21 6.58 33.36 32.12
CA ALA A 21 5.72 34.54 32.24
C ALA A 21 6.35 35.71 33.03
N ALA A 22 7.18 35.42 34.03
CA ALA A 22 7.87 36.44 34.83
C ALA A 22 9.08 37.06 34.11
N THR A 23 9.62 36.37 33.09
CA THR A 23 10.80 36.84 32.32
C THR A 23 10.39 37.78 31.17
N PHE A 24 9.12 37.75 30.75
CA PHE A 24 8.61 38.58 29.65
C PHE A 24 8.47 40.08 30.00
N LEU A 25 8.52 40.45 31.28
CA LEU A 25 8.27 41.83 31.75
C LEU A 25 9.52 42.55 32.28
N LEU A 26 10.73 42.00 32.11
CA LEU A 26 11.96 42.63 32.56
C LEU A 26 12.60 43.46 31.44
N ASP A 27 12.81 44.75 31.70
CA ASP A 27 13.47 45.76 30.83
C ASP A 27 14.93 45.40 30.46
N THR A 28 15.48 44.34 31.06
CA THR A 28 16.85 43.85 30.81
C THR A 28 16.96 42.92 29.60
N ARG A 29 15.86 42.55 28.93
CA ARG A 29 15.84 41.61 27.79
C ARG A 29 16.68 42.05 26.58
N ASN A 30 16.79 43.35 26.34
CA ASN A 30 17.53 43.91 25.19
C ASN A 30 18.94 44.40 25.57
N ASN A 31 19.52 43.84 26.63
CA ASN A 31 20.91 44.11 26.98
C ASN A 31 21.84 43.20 26.18
N GLU A 32 22.97 43.74 25.70
CA GLU A 32 23.97 43.03 24.88
C GLU A 32 24.50 41.76 25.57
N LEU A 33 24.64 41.79 26.91
CA LEU A 33 25.04 40.62 27.71
C LEU A 33 24.05 39.45 27.59
N ASN A 34 22.74 39.73 27.65
CA ASN A 34 21.72 38.68 27.54
C ASN A 34 21.70 38.05 26.14
N HIS A 35 21.99 38.83 25.09
CA HIS A 35 22.14 38.27 23.74
C HIS A 35 23.38 37.39 23.61
N ARG A 36 24.50 37.77 24.22
CA ARG A 36 25.71 36.93 24.26
C ARG A 36 25.47 35.62 25.02
N ASP A 37 24.83 35.69 26.18
CA ASP A 37 24.51 34.50 26.97
C ASP A 37 23.52 33.58 26.24
N ALA A 38 22.53 34.14 25.56
CA ALA A 38 21.61 33.36 24.73
C ALA A 38 22.31 32.68 23.54
N LEU A 39 23.27 33.36 22.89
CA LEU A 39 24.06 32.78 21.81
C LEU A 39 24.99 31.66 22.33
N ALA A 40 25.62 31.86 23.49
CA ALA A 40 26.47 30.85 24.12
C ALA A 40 25.64 29.62 24.54
N ALA A 41 24.46 29.83 25.12
CA ALA A 41 23.53 28.75 25.46
C ALA A 41 23.08 27.98 24.20
N ALA A 42 22.74 28.70 23.12
CA ALA A 42 22.37 28.06 21.85
C ALA A 42 23.52 27.24 21.24
N GLN A 43 24.76 27.72 21.32
CA GLN A 43 25.94 26.96 20.89
C GLN A 43 26.14 25.70 21.74
N SER A 44 26.00 25.79 23.06
CA SER A 44 26.16 24.63 23.95
C SER A 44 25.12 23.53 23.67
N GLU A 45 23.87 23.91 23.38
CA GLU A 45 22.82 22.96 23.00
C GLU A 45 23.06 22.40 21.59
N HIS A 46 23.54 23.20 20.65
CA HIS A 46 23.94 22.72 19.33
C HIS A 46 25.03 21.65 19.42
N ASP A 47 26.07 21.89 20.21
CA ASP A 47 27.17 20.94 20.41
C ASP A 47 26.71 19.67 21.11
N ARG A 48 25.83 19.79 22.09
CA ARG A 48 25.20 18.64 22.75
C ARG A 48 24.41 17.77 21.77
N VAL A 49 23.60 18.39 20.91
CA VAL A 49 22.82 17.69 19.88
C VAL A 49 23.76 17.04 18.86
N ARG A 50 24.82 17.74 18.45
CA ARG A 50 25.83 17.20 17.54
C ARG A 50 26.53 15.96 18.12
N GLN A 51 26.97 16.01 19.38
CA GLN A 51 27.59 14.88 20.06
C GLN A 51 26.61 13.70 20.24
N ALA A 52 25.34 13.98 20.53
CA ALA A 52 24.32 12.94 20.59
C ALA A 52 24.11 12.27 19.22
N ALA A 53 24.08 13.06 18.13
CA ALA A 53 23.96 12.53 16.78
C ALA A 53 25.16 11.66 16.37
N ILE A 54 26.38 12.04 16.75
CA ILE A 54 27.59 11.25 16.50
C ILE A 54 27.50 9.90 17.23
N ARG A 55 27.12 9.88 18.51
CA ARG A 55 26.97 8.62 19.26
C ARG A 55 25.92 7.68 18.67
N VAL A 56 24.79 8.24 18.20
CA VAL A 56 23.74 7.45 17.54
C VAL A 56 24.24 6.86 16.23
N PHE A 57 25.02 7.62 15.46
CA PHE A 57 25.63 7.16 14.22
C PHE A 57 26.63 6.01 14.47
N GLU A 58 27.53 6.16 15.45
CA GLU A 58 28.49 5.12 15.84
C GLU A 58 27.79 3.83 16.29
N LEU A 59 26.71 3.95 17.07
CA LEU A 59 25.92 2.81 17.52
C LEU A 59 25.23 2.10 16.34
N HIS A 60 24.72 2.86 15.38
CA HIS A 60 24.14 2.33 14.15
C HIS A 60 25.20 1.60 13.29
N GLU A 61 26.42 2.13 13.17
CA GLU A 61 27.50 1.45 12.46
C GLU A 61 27.88 0.11 13.12
N LEU A 62 27.99 0.08 14.45
CA LEU A 62 28.26 -1.16 15.19
C LEU A 62 27.14 -2.19 15.01
N GLN A 63 25.87 -1.75 14.98
CA GLN A 63 24.74 -2.64 14.72
C GLN A 63 24.78 -3.23 13.30
N GLU A 64 25.14 -2.43 12.30
CA GLU A 64 25.28 -2.91 10.92
C GLU A 64 26.45 -3.89 10.76
N GLN A 65 27.57 -3.65 11.44
CA GLN A 65 28.70 -4.59 11.48
C GLN A 65 28.29 -5.91 12.14
N HIS A 66 27.59 -5.86 13.27
CA HIS A 66 27.13 -7.06 13.96
C HIS A 66 26.16 -7.88 13.09
N LYS A 67 25.22 -7.22 12.38
CA LYS A 67 24.33 -7.91 11.43
C LYS A 67 25.09 -8.60 10.30
N ARG A 68 26.19 -8.01 9.82
CA ARG A 68 27.03 -8.64 8.77
C ARG A 68 27.69 -9.91 9.28
N ILE A 69 28.27 -9.87 10.48
CA ILE A 69 28.90 -11.04 11.12
C ILE A 69 27.88 -12.16 11.31
N VAL A 70 26.71 -11.87 11.88
CA VAL A 70 25.65 -12.87 12.09
C VAL A 70 25.13 -13.46 10.76
N ALA A 71 25.09 -12.64 9.70
CA ALA A 71 24.69 -13.12 8.38
C ALA A 71 25.77 -14.01 7.72
N GLU A 72 27.04 -13.78 8.01
CA GLU A 72 28.15 -14.64 7.58
C GLU A 72 28.17 -15.96 8.35
N GLU A 73 28.03 -15.93 9.68
CA GLU A 73 27.91 -17.13 10.52
C GLU A 73 26.74 -18.02 10.07
N ARG A 74 25.57 -17.43 9.79
CA ARG A 74 24.41 -18.19 9.28
C ARG A 74 24.72 -18.88 7.94
N LYS A 75 25.45 -18.21 7.03
CA LYS A 75 25.82 -18.81 5.74
C LYS A 75 26.81 -19.95 5.92
N GLU A 76 27.76 -19.81 6.85
CA GLU A 76 28.72 -20.87 7.16
C GLU A 76 28.04 -22.09 7.79
N GLU A 77 27.11 -21.88 8.73
CA GLU A 77 26.29 -22.96 9.29
C GLU A 77 25.45 -23.69 8.24
N GLU A 78 24.88 -22.96 7.27
CA GLU A 78 24.15 -23.55 6.15
C GLU A 78 25.07 -24.39 5.25
N ARG A 79 26.30 -23.95 5.01
CA ARG A 79 27.30 -24.73 4.27
C ARG A 79 27.72 -25.99 5.01
N LEU A 80 27.98 -25.90 6.32
CA LEU A 80 28.32 -27.05 7.17
C LEU A 80 27.17 -28.07 7.22
N LYS A 81 25.91 -27.61 7.31
CA LYS A 81 24.74 -28.49 7.26
C LYS A 81 24.57 -29.17 5.90
N ALA A 82 24.83 -28.48 4.80
CA ALA A 82 24.79 -29.07 3.47
C ALA A 82 25.88 -30.13 3.27
N GLU A 83 27.10 -29.87 3.74
CA GLU A 83 28.20 -30.84 3.69
C GLU A 83 27.91 -32.08 4.55
N ALA A 84 27.39 -31.89 5.77
CA ALA A 84 26.99 -32.99 6.65
C ALA A 84 25.87 -33.87 6.02
N ALA A 85 24.94 -33.25 5.29
CA ALA A 85 23.90 -33.97 4.57
C ALA A 85 24.45 -34.85 3.44
N LEU A 86 25.44 -34.36 2.69
CA LEU A 86 26.10 -35.14 1.62
C LEU A 86 26.87 -36.34 2.19
N VAL A 87 27.59 -36.14 3.30
CA VAL A 87 28.32 -37.23 3.98
C VAL A 87 27.36 -38.30 4.50
N ALA A 88 26.21 -37.90 5.04
CA ALA A 88 25.19 -38.83 5.51
C ALA A 88 24.57 -39.65 4.35
N GLU A 89 24.34 -39.02 3.20
CA GLU A 89 23.83 -39.69 2.01
C GLU A 89 24.84 -40.68 1.42
N GLU A 90 26.13 -40.31 1.38
CA GLU A 90 27.20 -41.20 0.93
C GLU A 90 27.33 -42.42 1.85
N LYS A 91 27.25 -42.23 3.17
CA LYS A 91 27.26 -43.33 4.14
C LYS A 91 26.10 -44.28 3.91
N ARG A 92 24.90 -43.75 3.67
CA ARG A 92 23.70 -44.55 3.34
C ARG A 92 23.88 -45.36 2.06
N LEU A 93 24.50 -44.78 1.02
CA LEU A 93 24.82 -45.47 -0.23
C LEU A 93 25.85 -46.58 -0.03
N ARG A 94 26.86 -46.38 0.83
CA ARG A 94 27.85 -47.42 1.17
C ARG A 94 27.22 -48.58 1.95
N GLU A 95 26.32 -48.31 2.89
CA GLU A 95 25.59 -49.33 3.64
C GLU A 95 24.66 -50.16 2.74
N LEU A 96 23.97 -49.52 1.79
CA LEU A 96 23.17 -50.21 0.77
C LEU A 96 24.05 -51.07 -0.15
N ARG A 97 25.23 -50.60 -0.56
CA ARG A 97 26.18 -51.39 -1.36
C ARG A 97 26.75 -52.58 -0.59
N ALA A 98 27.04 -52.42 0.70
CA ALA A 98 27.54 -53.50 1.56
C ALA A 98 26.50 -54.60 1.79
N THR A 99 25.20 -54.25 1.73
CA THR A 99 24.11 -55.22 1.92
C THR A 99 23.81 -56.03 0.64
N VAL A 100 24.29 -55.61 -0.53
CA VAL A 100 23.91 -56.17 -1.85
C VAL A 100 24.95 -57.15 -2.43
N VAL A 101 26.04 -57.49 -1.74
CA VAL A 101 27.05 -58.45 -2.25
C VAL A 101 27.02 -59.80 -1.52
N PRO A 102 26.40 -60.85 -2.11
CA PRO A 102 26.62 -62.25 -1.75
C PRO A 102 28.01 -62.76 -2.19
N GLN A 103 28.72 -63.44 -1.29
CA GLN A 103 29.99 -64.11 -1.55
C GLN A 103 29.85 -65.27 -2.56
N LEU A 104 30.82 -65.42 -3.47
CA LEU A 104 31.04 -66.61 -4.30
C LEU A 104 32.43 -67.23 -4.01
N PRO A 105 32.59 -68.57 -4.12
CA PRO A 105 33.73 -69.34 -3.59
C PRO A 105 34.96 -69.40 -4.53
N PRO A 106 36.14 -69.85 -4.05
CA PRO A 106 37.41 -69.72 -4.78
C PRO A 106 37.79 -70.98 -5.58
N GLU A 107 38.44 -70.81 -6.73
CA GLU A 107 39.25 -71.83 -7.41
C GLU A 107 40.23 -71.19 -8.43
N PRO A 108 41.25 -71.90 -8.98
CA PRO A 108 42.64 -71.87 -8.52
C PRO A 108 43.67 -71.35 -9.56
N ALA A 109 44.93 -71.24 -9.13
CA ALA A 109 46.05 -70.60 -9.83
C ALA A 109 46.60 -71.34 -11.08
N PRO A 110 47.21 -70.60 -12.03
CA PRO A 110 48.27 -71.13 -12.89
C PRO A 110 49.62 -70.37 -12.80
N GLN A 111 50.67 -71.14 -13.08
CA GLN A 111 52.12 -70.89 -12.98
C GLN A 111 52.75 -70.03 -14.12
N PRO A 112 54.04 -69.62 -14.01
CA PRO A 112 54.68 -68.56 -14.81
C PRO A 112 55.58 -69.07 -15.97
N PRO A 113 55.93 -68.19 -16.93
CA PRO A 113 57.27 -68.24 -17.59
C PRO A 113 57.98 -66.85 -17.77
N PRO A 114 59.28 -66.82 -18.22
CA PRO A 114 60.31 -65.90 -17.69
C PRO A 114 61.07 -64.96 -18.68
N ALA A 115 61.76 -63.96 -18.09
CA ALA A 115 63.08 -63.33 -18.36
C ALA A 115 63.56 -62.73 -19.73
N LYS A 116 63.83 -61.38 -19.69
CA LYS A 116 65.02 -60.56 -20.13
C LYS A 116 65.36 -60.37 -21.65
N PRO A 117 66.23 -59.40 -22.09
CA PRO A 117 66.81 -58.16 -21.46
C PRO A 117 66.93 -56.85 -22.35
N GLU A 118 67.10 -55.68 -21.68
CA GLU A 118 67.93 -54.42 -21.89
C GLU A 118 68.52 -53.94 -23.26
N PRO A 119 69.14 -52.71 -23.43
CA PRO A 119 69.12 -51.41 -22.69
C PRO A 119 69.19 -50.11 -23.57
N ALA A 120 69.06 -48.89 -22.97
CA ALA A 120 69.85 -47.64 -23.21
C ALA A 120 69.08 -46.39 -22.68
N LYS A 121 69.41 -45.77 -21.53
CA LYS A 121 70.47 -44.77 -21.19
C LYS A 121 70.14 -43.28 -21.49
N THR A 122 69.92 -42.51 -20.39
CA THR A 122 70.54 -41.20 -19.98
C THR A 122 70.47 -39.96 -20.90
N ASN A 123 70.48 -38.68 -20.48
CA ASN A 123 70.32 -37.89 -19.23
C ASN A 123 70.46 -36.39 -19.62
N GLY A 124 70.00 -35.48 -18.76
CA GLY A 124 70.49 -34.07 -18.63
C GLY A 124 69.37 -33.02 -18.73
N VAL A 125 68.88 -32.26 -17.73
CA VAL A 125 69.33 -31.63 -16.45
C VAL A 125 69.85 -30.17 -16.57
N THR A 126 68.94 -29.22 -16.24
CA THR A 126 69.07 -27.89 -15.52
C THR A 126 69.92 -26.74 -16.09
N PRO A 127 69.93 -25.47 -15.54
CA PRO A 127 69.31 -24.90 -14.29
C PRO A 127 68.58 -23.51 -14.43
N VAL A 128 67.57 -23.18 -13.60
CA VAL A 128 67.53 -22.40 -12.31
C VAL A 128 67.88 -20.89 -12.36
N LYS A 129 66.91 -20.00 -12.00
CA LYS A 129 67.03 -19.00 -10.91
C LYS A 129 65.74 -18.22 -10.58
N ASP A 130 65.50 -18.06 -9.28
CA ASP A 130 64.52 -17.20 -8.59
C ASP A 130 64.65 -15.70 -8.90
N SER A 131 63.55 -14.93 -8.76
CA SER A 131 63.44 -13.80 -7.82
C SER A 131 62.08 -13.06 -7.81
N LYS A 132 61.80 -12.53 -6.63
CA LYS A 132 60.68 -11.74 -6.08
C LYS A 132 60.32 -10.40 -6.77
N GLN A 133 59.00 -10.12 -6.74
CA GLN A 133 58.30 -8.96 -6.12
C GLN A 133 58.44 -7.52 -6.68
N SER A 134 57.30 -6.79 -6.59
CA SER A 134 57.08 -5.30 -6.68
C SER A 134 57.31 -4.65 -8.05
N GLU A 135 56.62 -3.60 -8.51
CA GLU A 135 55.56 -2.72 -8.02
C GLU A 135 55.04 -1.88 -9.21
N SER A 136 53.78 -1.45 -9.14
CA SER A 136 53.27 -0.12 -9.53
C SER A 136 53.26 0.40 -10.99
N SER A 137 52.10 1.01 -11.31
CA SER A 137 51.89 2.16 -12.22
C SER A 137 52.04 1.87 -13.73
N THR A 138 51.27 2.40 -14.69
CA THR A 138 50.59 3.69 -14.87
C THR A 138 49.53 3.55 -15.98
N THR A 139 48.40 4.24 -15.84
CA THR A 139 47.49 4.74 -16.91
C THR A 139 48.21 5.68 -17.91
N PRO A 140 47.56 6.28 -18.94
CA PRO A 140 46.42 5.93 -19.81
C PRO A 140 46.68 6.27 -21.32
N ALA A 141 45.76 5.88 -22.23
CA ALA A 141 45.49 6.59 -23.50
C ALA A 141 44.30 5.91 -24.22
N THR A 142 43.15 6.57 -24.44
CA THR A 142 42.70 7.19 -25.72
C THR A 142 42.71 6.23 -26.91
N GLU A 143 41.74 6.12 -27.82
CA GLU A 143 40.49 6.81 -28.13
C GLU A 143 39.84 6.02 -29.30
N ALA A 144 38.56 6.28 -29.56
CA ALA A 144 37.93 6.25 -30.89
C ALA A 144 37.40 4.92 -31.52
N LYS A 145 36.06 4.96 -31.68
CA LYS A 145 35.25 4.71 -32.89
C LYS A 145 34.92 3.27 -33.35
N LYS A 146 33.64 2.92 -33.15
CA LYS A 146 32.62 2.40 -34.10
C LYS A 146 33.10 2.02 -35.52
N PRO A 147 32.53 0.98 -36.19
CA PRO A 147 31.08 0.95 -36.48
C PRO A 147 30.39 -0.44 -36.50
N ALA A 148 29.06 -0.42 -36.40
CA ALA A 148 28.15 -1.52 -36.80
C ALA A 148 27.89 -1.44 -38.33
N PRO A 149 27.39 -2.49 -39.02
CA PRO A 149 25.98 -2.88 -38.93
C PRO A 149 25.68 -4.40 -39.05
N ALA A 150 24.40 -4.71 -38.79
CA ALA A 150 23.66 -5.99 -38.78
C ALA A 150 23.61 -6.74 -40.16
N PRO A 151 22.75 -7.76 -40.45
CA PRO A 151 21.68 -8.43 -39.68
C PRO A 151 21.50 -9.98 -39.93
N ALA A 152 20.34 -10.51 -39.49
CA ALA A 152 19.70 -11.81 -39.79
C ALA A 152 20.12 -12.98 -38.86
N SER A 153 19.22 -13.76 -38.26
CA SER A 153 18.12 -14.50 -38.91
C SER A 153 17.17 -15.12 -37.86
N ALA A 154 15.91 -15.33 -38.25
CA ALA A 154 14.94 -16.22 -37.58
C ALA A 154 15.02 -17.65 -38.17
N PRO A 155 14.53 -18.67 -37.45
CA PRO A 155 13.42 -19.50 -37.97
C PRO A 155 12.38 -19.84 -36.88
N THR A 156 11.06 -19.78 -37.12
CA THR A 156 10.13 -20.86 -37.56
C THR A 156 10.38 -22.26 -37.00
N ASN A 157 9.42 -23.16 -36.73
CA ASN A 157 7.96 -23.21 -36.50
C ASN A 157 7.64 -24.73 -36.47
N THR A 158 7.06 -25.29 -35.42
CA THR A 158 6.38 -26.63 -35.36
C THR A 158 5.77 -26.73 -33.95
N GLY A 159 4.48 -26.95 -33.67
CA GLY A 159 3.43 -27.65 -34.39
C GLY A 159 3.14 -28.95 -33.65
N LEU A 160 2.06 -29.02 -32.84
CA LEU A 160 1.17 -30.17 -32.59
C LEU A 160 0.32 -29.95 -31.31
N PHE A 161 -1.00 -30.04 -31.48
CA PHE A 161 -2.04 -30.65 -30.62
C PHE A 161 -3.34 -29.84 -30.63
N SER A 162 -4.21 -30.27 -31.55
CA SER A 162 -5.64 -30.00 -31.59
C SER A 162 -6.36 -31.19 -30.97
N GLN A 163 -7.29 -30.99 -30.03
CA GLN A 163 -8.44 -31.90 -29.92
C GLN A 163 -9.65 -31.20 -29.30
N ALA A 164 -10.81 -31.59 -29.84
CA ALA A 164 -12.09 -30.91 -29.78
C ALA A 164 -12.99 -31.38 -28.62
N LYS A 165 -14.09 -30.63 -28.45
CA LYS A 165 -15.32 -30.96 -27.70
C LYS A 165 -15.81 -32.40 -27.92
N PRO A 166 -16.65 -32.88 -26.99
CA PRO A 166 -17.85 -33.61 -27.37
C PRO A 166 -19.14 -32.94 -26.87
N SER A 167 -20.16 -33.10 -27.69
CA SER A 167 -21.57 -32.76 -27.49
C SER A 167 -22.42 -34.03 -27.63
N ASN A 168 -23.62 -34.00 -27.01
CA ASN A 168 -24.82 -34.83 -27.23
C ASN A 168 -24.88 -36.23 -26.58
N PRO A 169 -26.03 -36.96 -26.60
CA PRO A 169 -27.46 -36.57 -26.47
C PRO A 169 -28.28 -37.58 -25.61
N PHE A 170 -29.43 -37.18 -25.02
CA PHE A 170 -30.71 -37.94 -25.04
C PHE A 170 -31.77 -37.25 -24.15
N GLY A 171 -32.99 -37.16 -24.65
CA GLY A 171 -34.18 -36.87 -23.85
C GLY A 171 -35.13 -38.07 -23.86
N THR A 172 -35.96 -38.19 -22.82
CA THR A 172 -37.44 -38.33 -22.87
C THR A 172 -38.01 -38.95 -21.58
N THR A 173 -39.27 -38.58 -21.32
CA THR A 173 -40.31 -39.25 -20.49
C THR A 173 -40.54 -38.83 -19.03
N GLN A 174 -41.73 -38.23 -18.85
CA GLN A 174 -42.63 -38.19 -17.70
C GLN A 174 -43.02 -39.62 -17.23
N PRO A 175 -43.51 -39.85 -15.99
CA PRO A 175 -44.92 -39.53 -15.67
C PRO A 175 -45.24 -39.12 -14.20
N SER A 176 -46.52 -38.80 -14.05
CA SER A 176 -47.37 -38.25 -12.98
C SER A 176 -47.58 -39.05 -11.67
N SER A 177 -47.92 -38.34 -10.58
CA SER A 177 -49.03 -38.62 -9.63
C SER A 177 -49.12 -37.49 -8.57
N GLN A 178 -50.20 -36.70 -8.52
CA GLN A 178 -51.45 -36.78 -7.74
C GLN A 178 -51.48 -35.88 -6.47
N SER A 179 -52.58 -35.11 -6.35
CA SER A 179 -52.93 -34.02 -5.42
C SER A 179 -53.68 -34.54 -4.14
N PRO A 180 -54.55 -33.80 -3.41
CA PRO A 180 -54.78 -32.35 -3.15
C PRO A 180 -55.07 -32.01 -1.64
N PHE A 181 -55.34 -30.74 -1.27
CA PHE A 181 -56.35 -30.27 -0.25
C PHE A 181 -56.26 -28.72 -0.15
N GLN A 182 -57.11 -27.92 -0.82
CA GLN A 182 -58.46 -27.41 -0.49
C GLN A 182 -58.57 -26.29 0.59
N LYS A 183 -59.16 -25.16 0.16
CA LYS A 183 -59.73 -24.05 0.94
C LYS A 183 -61.16 -24.37 1.40
N PRO A 184 -61.72 -23.62 2.36
CA PRO A 184 -62.98 -22.87 2.12
C PRO A 184 -62.98 -21.45 2.75
N ASN A 185 -63.41 -20.38 2.06
CA ASN A 185 -64.76 -19.76 1.93
C ASN A 185 -65.22 -18.85 3.09
N GLY A 186 -65.59 -17.61 2.75
CA GLY A 186 -66.24 -16.58 3.60
C GLY A 186 -67.75 -16.79 3.79
N PRO A 187 -68.49 -15.84 4.41
CA PRO A 187 -69.20 -14.77 3.67
C PRO A 187 -69.29 -13.40 4.42
N THR A 188 -69.22 -12.24 3.75
CA THR A 188 -70.31 -11.35 3.24
C THR A 188 -71.11 -10.57 4.31
N THR A 189 -71.01 -9.22 4.32
CA THR A 189 -72.13 -8.22 4.24
C THR A 189 -71.64 -6.77 4.37
N GLN A 190 -72.13 -5.90 3.47
CA GLN A 190 -72.20 -4.41 3.49
C GLN A 190 -73.72 -4.04 3.46
N PRO A 191 -74.18 -2.76 3.49
CA PRO A 191 -73.81 -1.52 4.22
C PRO A 191 -75.09 -0.93 4.95
N PRO A 192 -75.20 0.33 5.47
CA PRO A 192 -75.21 1.60 4.71
C PRO A 192 -74.60 2.86 5.43
N ALA A 193 -74.51 3.98 4.71
CA ALA A 193 -74.13 5.34 5.15
C ALA A 193 -75.39 6.19 5.49
N PRO A 194 -75.41 7.56 5.53
CA PRO A 194 -74.48 8.61 6.02
C PRO A 194 -75.19 9.70 6.89
N VAL A 195 -74.54 10.45 7.80
CA VAL A 195 -75.05 11.76 8.30
C VAL A 195 -73.92 12.73 8.74
N VAL A 196 -73.72 13.78 7.92
CA VAL A 196 -73.53 15.25 8.14
C VAL A 196 -72.88 15.85 9.42
N THR A 197 -71.86 16.71 9.17
CA THR A 197 -71.43 18.00 9.83
C THR A 197 -71.36 18.18 11.37
N ALA A 198 -70.19 18.64 11.85
CA ALA A 198 -70.00 19.96 12.52
C ALA A 198 -68.57 20.14 13.07
N THR A 199 -67.93 21.28 12.77
CA THR A 199 -66.84 21.91 13.54
C THR A 199 -67.45 22.63 14.77
N PRO A 200 -66.77 22.73 15.94
CA PRO A 200 -65.71 23.74 16.16
C PRO A 200 -64.54 23.34 17.11
N GLN A 201 -63.46 24.13 17.02
CA GLN A 201 -62.28 24.25 17.92
C GLN A 201 -62.65 24.60 19.39
N PRO A 202 -61.69 24.87 20.31
CA PRO A 202 -60.42 24.18 20.65
C PRO A 202 -60.31 23.93 22.18
N SER A 203 -59.53 22.94 22.63
CA SER A 203 -59.09 22.90 24.03
C SER A 203 -57.61 22.54 24.14
N VAL A 204 -56.84 23.53 24.53
CA VAL A 204 -55.39 23.55 24.73
C VAL A 204 -55.04 22.67 25.92
N LYS A 205 -54.14 21.70 25.74
CA LYS A 205 -53.40 21.06 26.85
C LYS A 205 -51.90 21.31 26.66
N PRO A 206 -51.16 21.67 27.73
CA PRO A 206 -49.77 22.10 27.63
C PRO A 206 -48.81 20.97 27.29
N THR A 207 -47.86 21.34 26.45
CA THR A 207 -46.61 20.72 26.02
C THR A 207 -45.86 19.93 27.10
N ALA A 208 -45.63 18.63 26.84
CA ALA A 208 -44.41 17.94 27.26
C ALA A 208 -43.42 18.00 26.09
N PRO A 209 -42.11 18.19 26.33
CA PRO A 209 -41.12 18.35 25.26
C PRO A 209 -41.04 17.08 24.42
N ALA A 210 -41.34 17.22 23.14
CA ALA A 210 -41.18 16.16 22.15
C ALA A 210 -39.70 15.77 22.05
N VAL A 211 -39.39 14.57 22.50
CA VAL A 211 -38.21 13.83 22.07
C VAL A 211 -38.33 13.70 20.55
N GLN A 212 -37.46 14.39 19.82
CA GLN A 212 -37.40 14.25 18.37
C GLN A 212 -37.18 12.77 18.05
N PRO A 213 -38.05 12.12 17.26
CA PRO A 213 -37.75 10.79 16.77
C PRO A 213 -36.48 10.90 15.92
N VAL A 214 -35.45 10.17 16.35
CA VAL A 214 -34.23 9.92 15.57
C VAL A 214 -34.68 9.56 14.17
N GLN A 215 -34.39 10.44 13.21
CA GLN A 215 -34.80 10.20 11.84
C GLN A 215 -34.24 8.85 11.40
N PRO A 216 -35.08 7.97 10.79
CA PRO A 216 -34.60 6.74 10.23
C PRO A 216 -33.50 7.06 9.22
N ARG A 217 -32.36 6.40 9.41
CA ARG A 217 -31.20 6.40 8.52
C ARG A 217 -31.67 6.48 7.06
N PRO A 218 -31.26 7.49 6.28
CA PRO A 218 -31.65 7.55 4.88
C PRO A 218 -31.24 6.25 4.18
N ALA A 219 -32.15 5.75 3.34
CA ALA A 219 -31.96 4.61 2.44
C ALA A 219 -30.58 4.69 1.75
N PRO A 220 -29.94 3.55 1.40
CA PRO A 220 -28.55 3.54 0.95
C PRO A 220 -28.38 4.45 -0.26
N THR A 221 -27.78 5.61 -0.04
CA THR A 221 -27.25 6.48 -1.09
C THR A 221 -26.47 5.57 -2.02
N VAL A 222 -26.92 5.48 -3.27
CA VAL A 222 -26.30 4.62 -4.28
C VAL A 222 -24.80 4.89 -4.28
N ASP A 223 -24.01 3.84 -4.06
CA ASP A 223 -22.56 3.95 -3.95
C ASP A 223 -21.96 4.37 -5.29
N ARG A 224 -21.89 5.69 -5.50
CA ARG A 224 -21.48 6.33 -6.74
C ARG A 224 -20.09 5.89 -7.17
N TYR A 225 -19.18 5.68 -6.22
CA TYR A 225 -17.83 5.17 -6.50
C TYR A 225 -17.85 3.75 -7.09
N SER A 226 -18.77 2.89 -6.64
CA SER A 226 -18.96 1.56 -7.25
C SER A 226 -19.47 1.65 -8.68
N GLN A 227 -20.36 2.59 -9.00
CA GLN A 227 -20.82 2.83 -10.38
C GLN A 227 -19.68 3.32 -11.27
N ILE A 228 -18.95 4.37 -10.84
CA ILE A 228 -17.78 4.88 -11.55
C ILE A 228 -16.78 3.74 -11.82
N HIS A 229 -16.56 2.86 -10.83
CA HIS A 229 -15.69 1.72 -11.00
C HIS A 229 -16.15 0.75 -12.12
N GLN A 230 -17.46 0.51 -12.24
CA GLN A 230 -18.06 -0.31 -13.30
C GLN A 230 -17.97 0.35 -14.67
N GLU A 231 -18.30 1.64 -14.79
CA GLU A 231 -18.14 2.39 -16.04
C GLU A 231 -16.68 2.41 -16.52
N LEU A 232 -15.74 2.58 -15.59
CA LEU A 232 -14.31 2.48 -15.90
C LEU A 232 -13.88 1.06 -16.33
N LYS A 233 -14.63 0.00 -15.96
CA LYS A 233 -14.40 -1.36 -16.50
C LYS A 233 -14.94 -1.46 -17.93
N LYS A 234 -16.12 -0.91 -18.18
CA LYS A 234 -16.76 -0.86 -19.50
C LYS A 234 -15.88 -0.13 -20.52
N LEU A 235 -15.44 1.09 -20.20
CA LEU A 235 -14.53 1.90 -21.01
C LEU A 235 -13.26 1.13 -21.42
N ARG A 236 -12.64 0.38 -20.49
CA ARG A 236 -11.43 -0.40 -20.80
C ARG A 236 -11.72 -1.54 -21.78
N LYS A 237 -12.87 -2.19 -21.68
CA LYS A 237 -13.26 -3.27 -22.60
C LYS A 237 -13.54 -2.70 -23.98
N GLU A 238 -14.26 -1.58 -24.05
CA GLU A 238 -14.62 -0.92 -25.31
C GLU A 238 -13.39 -0.41 -26.05
N LEU A 239 -12.49 0.33 -25.39
CA LEU A 239 -11.25 0.79 -26.03
C LEU A 239 -10.32 -0.36 -26.44
N ALA A 240 -10.26 -1.43 -25.64
CA ALA A 240 -9.52 -2.62 -26.03
C ALA A 240 -10.13 -3.28 -27.29
N ALA A 241 -11.45 -3.33 -27.41
CA ALA A 241 -12.12 -3.83 -28.61
C ALA A 241 -11.86 -2.90 -29.82
N GLN A 242 -12.00 -1.58 -29.64
CA GLN A 242 -11.72 -0.59 -30.69
C GLN A 242 -10.28 -0.63 -31.18
N SER A 243 -9.31 -0.92 -30.30
CA SER A 243 -7.90 -1.04 -30.69
C SER A 243 -7.59 -2.28 -31.55
N LYS A 244 -8.50 -3.26 -31.58
CA LYS A 244 -8.36 -4.48 -32.40
C LYS A 244 -8.96 -4.33 -33.79
N ILE A 245 -9.80 -3.32 -34.02
CA ILE A 245 -10.41 -3.04 -35.32
C ILE A 245 -9.29 -2.65 -36.32
N ALA A 246 -9.36 -3.20 -37.54
CA ALA A 246 -8.41 -2.88 -38.60
C ALA A 246 -8.49 -1.38 -38.95
N GLY A 247 -7.34 -0.73 -39.13
CA GLY A 247 -7.26 0.71 -39.41
C GLY A 247 -7.49 1.62 -38.20
N SER A 248 -7.73 1.08 -37.00
CA SER A 248 -7.94 1.90 -35.80
C SER A 248 -6.68 2.69 -35.42
N PRO A 249 -6.77 4.01 -35.20
CA PRO A 249 -5.64 4.84 -34.77
C PRO A 249 -5.14 4.47 -33.36
N LEU A 250 -5.93 3.70 -32.61
CA LEU A 250 -5.60 3.20 -31.27
C LEU A 250 -4.76 1.92 -31.30
N LYS A 251 -4.70 1.21 -32.43
CA LYS A 251 -3.97 -0.05 -32.56
C LYS A 251 -2.48 0.18 -32.32
N GLY A 252 -1.87 -0.62 -31.44
CA GLY A 252 -0.48 -0.47 -31.01
C GLY A 252 -0.26 0.69 -30.01
N LYS A 253 -0.74 1.90 -30.32
CA LYS A 253 -0.56 3.11 -29.50
C LYS A 253 -1.20 2.99 -28.11
N LEU A 254 -2.42 2.45 -28.02
CA LEU A 254 -3.12 2.23 -26.74
C LEU A 254 -2.30 1.32 -25.79
N GLY A 255 -1.70 0.26 -26.35
CA GLY A 255 -0.87 -0.69 -25.62
C GLY A 255 0.47 -0.09 -25.18
N ALA A 256 1.11 0.67 -26.07
CA ALA A 256 2.37 1.37 -25.80
C ALA A 256 2.20 2.39 -24.67
N ALA A 257 1.24 3.32 -24.78
CA ALA A 257 0.98 4.34 -23.75
C ALA A 257 0.62 3.71 -22.39
N ARG A 258 -0.19 2.64 -22.39
CA ARG A 258 -0.49 1.88 -21.17
C ARG A 258 0.78 1.30 -20.53
N ARG A 259 1.64 0.67 -21.33
CA ARG A 259 2.88 0.05 -20.83
C ARG A 259 3.82 1.12 -20.28
N GLU A 260 3.99 2.21 -21.00
CA GLU A 260 4.84 3.34 -20.61
C GLU A 260 4.42 3.92 -19.25
N ILE A 261 3.13 4.25 -19.09
CA ILE A 261 2.61 4.75 -17.81
C ILE A 261 2.85 3.75 -16.69
N ARG A 262 2.59 2.45 -16.91
CA ARG A 262 2.80 1.42 -15.88
C ARG A 262 4.26 1.30 -15.47
N VAL A 263 5.18 1.34 -16.43
CA VAL A 263 6.63 1.27 -16.16
C VAL A 263 7.09 2.52 -15.41
N ALA A 264 6.67 3.71 -15.84
CA ALA A 264 7.02 4.96 -15.17
C ALA A 264 6.51 4.99 -13.72
N ILE A 265 5.28 4.52 -13.46
CA ILE A 265 4.76 4.41 -12.08
C ILE A 265 5.59 3.41 -11.25
N GLY A 266 6.04 2.30 -11.85
CA GLY A 266 6.92 1.33 -11.20
C GLY A 266 8.31 1.89 -10.85
N GLN A 267 8.74 2.96 -11.51
CA GLN A 267 10.02 3.62 -11.28
C GLN A 267 9.95 4.73 -10.20
N LEU A 268 8.78 4.96 -9.60
CA LEU A 268 8.64 5.93 -8.51
C LEU A 268 9.37 5.42 -7.27
N THR A 269 10.31 6.21 -6.76
CA THR A 269 11.14 5.88 -5.60
C THR A 269 11.23 7.05 -4.62
N GLY A 270 11.81 6.84 -3.44
CA GLY A 270 11.98 7.88 -2.41
C GLY A 270 13.11 8.89 -2.68
N GLY A 271 13.90 8.71 -3.75
CA GLY A 271 15.06 9.55 -4.04
C GLY A 271 14.68 10.98 -4.45
N LYS A 272 15.34 11.99 -3.87
CA LYS A 272 15.15 13.40 -4.24
C LYS A 272 15.48 13.59 -5.74
N GLY A 273 14.51 14.09 -6.51
CA GLY A 273 14.67 14.32 -7.96
C GLY A 273 14.52 13.07 -8.84
N ALA A 274 14.60 11.86 -8.28
CA ALA A 274 14.51 10.60 -9.05
C ALA A 274 13.16 10.45 -9.80
N ASN A 275 12.10 11.06 -9.28
CA ASN A 275 10.75 10.94 -9.83
C ASN A 275 10.46 11.92 -10.97
N ALA A 276 11.33 12.90 -11.26
CA ALA A 276 11.04 13.91 -12.29
C ALA A 276 10.82 13.30 -13.68
N GLN A 277 11.68 12.35 -14.08
CA GLN A 277 11.61 11.69 -15.37
C GLN A 277 10.33 10.81 -15.51
N PRO A 278 10.01 9.91 -14.56
CA PRO A 278 8.74 9.19 -14.57
C PRO A 278 7.50 10.10 -14.65
N ILE A 279 7.48 11.18 -13.86
CA ILE A 279 6.36 12.13 -13.83
C ILE A 279 6.18 12.83 -15.17
N ASN A 280 7.27 13.27 -15.80
CA ASN A 280 7.24 13.94 -17.09
C ASN A 280 6.74 13.00 -18.20
N LYS A 281 7.19 11.74 -18.22
CA LYS A 281 6.70 10.74 -19.19
C LYS A 281 5.20 10.52 -19.08
N ILE A 282 4.70 10.35 -17.86
CA ILE A 282 3.25 10.16 -17.62
C ILE A 282 2.47 11.41 -18.01
N THR A 283 2.97 12.59 -17.64
CA THR A 283 2.33 13.87 -17.96
C THR A 283 2.29 14.09 -19.47
N ALA A 284 3.37 13.80 -20.20
CA ALA A 284 3.42 13.91 -21.65
C ALA A 284 2.41 12.96 -22.33
N ALA A 285 2.34 11.69 -21.91
CA ALA A 285 1.38 10.74 -22.45
C ALA A 285 -0.08 11.15 -22.19
N LEU A 286 -0.36 11.75 -21.02
CA LEU A 286 -1.68 12.28 -20.70
C LEU A 286 -2.03 13.52 -21.53
N LYS A 287 -1.08 14.45 -21.72
CA LYS A 287 -1.26 15.62 -22.59
C LYS A 287 -1.52 15.21 -24.04
N GLU A 288 -0.72 14.29 -24.58
CA GLU A 288 -0.89 13.78 -25.94
C GLU A 288 -2.29 13.19 -26.17
N ALA A 289 -2.79 12.44 -25.19
CA ALA A 289 -4.13 11.87 -25.24
C ALA A 289 -5.25 12.92 -25.10
N LEU A 290 -5.02 13.97 -24.32
CA LEU A 290 -5.98 15.06 -24.12
C LEU A 290 -6.06 15.99 -25.34
N GLU A 291 -4.91 16.32 -25.95
CA GLU A 291 -4.80 17.12 -27.17
C GLU A 291 -5.31 16.40 -28.43
N GLY A 292 -5.63 15.10 -28.32
CA GLY A 292 -6.19 14.32 -29.43
C GLY A 292 -5.17 13.93 -30.50
N ARG A 293 -3.86 14.01 -30.24
CA ARG A 293 -2.82 13.55 -31.21
C ARG A 293 -2.97 12.07 -31.55
N ILE A 294 -3.55 11.31 -30.63
CA ILE A 294 -4.08 9.96 -30.89
C ILE A 294 -5.60 10.07 -30.89
N PRO A 295 -6.25 10.05 -32.08
CA PRO A 295 -7.70 10.16 -32.18
C PRO A 295 -8.40 9.06 -31.38
N SER A 296 -9.33 9.47 -30.52
CA SER A 296 -10.18 8.55 -29.74
C SER A 296 -11.58 9.14 -29.64
N PRO A 297 -12.63 8.29 -29.55
CA PRO A 297 -13.99 8.81 -29.50
C PRO A 297 -14.20 9.68 -28.25
N PRO A 298 -15.00 10.76 -28.36
CA PRO A 298 -15.37 11.56 -27.20
C PRO A 298 -16.25 10.74 -26.24
N ILE A 299 -16.08 10.95 -24.94
CA ILE A 299 -16.90 10.31 -23.90
C ILE A 299 -17.37 11.33 -22.88
N ASP A 300 -18.61 11.19 -22.42
CA ASP A 300 -19.16 11.99 -21.33
C ASP A 300 -18.43 11.71 -20.01
N VAL A 301 -17.85 12.77 -19.43
CA VAL A 301 -17.03 12.71 -18.22
C VAL A 301 -17.87 12.61 -16.96
N SER A 302 -19.14 13.00 -17.01
CA SER A 302 -20.06 12.98 -15.87
C SER A 302 -20.17 11.59 -15.23
N ASN A 303 -20.03 10.54 -16.04
CA ASN A 303 -20.06 9.13 -15.63
C ASN A 303 -18.87 8.71 -14.76
N PHE A 304 -17.81 9.52 -14.68
CA PHE A 304 -16.57 9.21 -13.98
C PHE A 304 -16.27 10.10 -12.77
N VAL A 305 -17.22 10.96 -12.40
CA VAL A 305 -17.14 11.84 -11.23
C VAL A 305 -18.33 11.63 -10.30
N VAL A 306 -18.14 12.00 -9.03
CA VAL A 306 -19.22 11.92 -8.03
C VAL A 306 -20.18 13.09 -8.18
N ASP A 307 -19.64 14.30 -8.23
CA ASP A 307 -20.43 15.53 -8.29
C ASP A 307 -20.92 15.82 -9.70
N GLN A 308 -22.16 16.29 -9.82
CA GLN A 308 -22.66 16.86 -11.07
C GLN A 308 -22.07 18.26 -11.26
N ARG A 309 -21.06 18.36 -12.11
CA ARG A 309 -20.31 19.61 -12.33
C ARG A 309 -20.95 20.41 -13.45
N GLN A 310 -21.10 21.72 -13.27
CA GLN A 310 -21.49 22.65 -14.33
C GLN A 310 -20.24 23.32 -14.94
N PRO A 311 -20.31 23.85 -16.18
CA PRO A 311 -19.22 24.62 -16.75
C PRO A 311 -18.79 25.77 -15.81
N VAL A 312 -17.48 26.00 -15.72
CA VAL A 312 -16.89 27.03 -14.85
C VAL A 312 -16.07 27.98 -15.70
N GLU A 313 -16.32 29.27 -15.54
CA GLU A 313 -15.56 30.33 -16.22
C GLU A 313 -14.06 30.21 -15.93
N GLY A 314 -13.22 30.35 -16.96
CA GLY A 314 -11.77 30.20 -16.84
C GLY A 314 -11.25 28.76 -16.73
N SER A 315 -12.11 27.74 -16.80
CA SER A 315 -11.65 26.34 -16.88
C SER A 315 -11.16 25.99 -18.29
N MET A 316 -10.02 25.29 -18.39
CA MET A 316 -9.45 24.84 -19.66
C MET A 316 -10.31 23.81 -20.39
N ASN A 317 -11.04 22.98 -19.66
CA ASN A 317 -11.88 21.92 -20.23
C ASN A 317 -13.31 22.05 -19.67
N ASN A 318 -14.20 22.68 -20.45
CA ASN A 318 -15.61 22.90 -20.07
C ASN A 318 -16.60 22.01 -20.84
N ASP A 319 -16.19 21.46 -21.98
CA ASP A 319 -17.00 20.56 -22.79
C ASP A 319 -17.52 19.38 -21.98
N ALA A 320 -18.73 18.91 -22.31
CA ALA A 320 -19.32 17.75 -21.64
C ALA A 320 -18.49 16.47 -21.86
N THR A 321 -17.76 16.41 -22.98
CA THR A 321 -16.99 15.25 -23.40
C THR A 321 -15.49 15.49 -23.35
N LEU A 322 -14.72 14.45 -23.05
CA LEU A 322 -13.26 14.42 -23.23
C LEU A 322 -12.85 13.23 -24.10
N PRO A 323 -11.63 13.21 -24.67
CA PRO A 323 -11.12 12.04 -25.39
C PRO A 323 -11.14 10.79 -24.50
N SER A 324 -11.76 9.72 -24.97
CA SER A 324 -11.86 8.45 -24.21
C SER A 324 -10.49 7.87 -23.85
N LEU A 325 -9.47 8.07 -24.71
CA LEU A 325 -8.09 7.65 -24.42
C LEU A 325 -7.54 8.37 -23.17
N PHE A 326 -7.81 9.66 -23.00
CA PHE A 326 -7.35 10.41 -21.83
C PHE A 326 -7.94 9.84 -20.53
N ILE A 327 -9.26 9.66 -20.48
CA ILE A 327 -9.94 9.06 -19.31
C ILE A 327 -9.43 7.62 -19.05
N TYR A 328 -9.19 6.86 -20.11
CA TYR A 328 -8.59 5.54 -20.01
C TYR A 328 -7.19 5.58 -19.39
N LEU A 329 -6.32 6.47 -19.83
CA LEU A 329 -4.96 6.59 -19.29
C LEU A 329 -4.97 7.08 -17.84
N ILE A 330 -5.84 8.02 -17.47
CA ILE A 330 -6.05 8.42 -16.06
C ILE A 330 -6.46 7.21 -15.20
N ASN A 331 -7.34 6.34 -15.72
CA ASN A 331 -7.74 5.10 -15.04
C ASN A 331 -6.59 4.07 -14.97
N ILE A 332 -5.69 4.02 -15.96
CA ILE A 332 -4.46 3.22 -15.89
C ILE A 332 -3.53 3.79 -14.82
N CYS A 333 -3.35 5.11 -14.75
CA CYS A 333 -2.58 5.79 -13.70
C CYS A 333 -3.13 5.44 -12.32
N ALA A 334 -4.43 5.61 -12.11
CA ALA A 334 -5.10 5.30 -10.85
C ALA A 334 -4.89 3.85 -10.41
N LYS A 335 -4.98 2.89 -11.36
CA LYS A 335 -4.69 1.47 -11.08
C LYS A 335 -3.22 1.23 -10.75
N GLY A 336 -2.30 1.92 -11.44
CA GLY A 336 -0.86 1.83 -11.16
C GLY A 336 -0.54 2.33 -9.76
N ILE A 337 -1.09 3.49 -9.37
CA ILE A 337 -0.94 4.09 -8.04
C ILE A 337 -1.40 3.10 -6.95
N VAL A 338 -2.62 2.59 -7.06
CA VAL A 338 -3.18 1.63 -6.09
C VAL A 338 -2.34 0.35 -6.01
N ASN A 339 -1.85 -0.15 -7.14
CA ASN A 339 -1.00 -1.32 -7.16
C ASN A 339 0.37 -1.06 -6.49
N GLN A 340 0.96 0.13 -6.65
CA GLN A 340 2.20 0.46 -5.94
C GLN A 340 2.01 0.58 -4.44
N PHE A 341 0.89 1.15 -3.99
CA PHE A 341 0.56 1.12 -2.56
C PHE A 341 0.44 -0.31 -2.04
N ILE A 342 -0.19 -1.21 -2.79
CA ILE A 342 -0.34 -2.61 -2.38
C ILE A 342 1.00 -3.35 -2.35
N ASN A 343 1.80 -3.24 -3.41
CA ASN A 343 3.00 -4.06 -3.59
C ASN A 343 4.19 -3.54 -2.78
N GLU A 344 4.45 -2.23 -2.84
CA GLU A 344 5.62 -1.60 -2.19
C GLU A 344 5.24 -1.10 -0.79
N GLY A 345 4.08 -0.45 -0.67
CA GLY A 345 3.60 0.11 0.59
C GLY A 345 3.23 -0.94 1.64
N GLY A 346 2.90 -2.18 1.22
CA GLY A 346 2.61 -3.27 2.15
C GLY A 346 3.84 -3.72 2.92
N ALA A 347 4.98 -3.87 2.24
CA ALA A 347 6.25 -4.24 2.86
C ALA A 347 6.97 -3.03 3.49
N ASN A 348 6.91 -1.86 2.85
CA ASN A 348 7.51 -0.63 3.33
C ASN A 348 6.52 0.54 3.23
N PRO A 349 5.76 0.85 4.30
CA PRO A 349 4.79 1.93 4.31
C PRO A 349 5.37 3.31 3.93
N LYS A 350 6.67 3.55 4.16
CA LYS A 350 7.35 4.80 3.77
C LYS A 350 7.42 4.98 2.25
N ALA A 351 7.42 3.88 1.48
CA ALA A 351 7.37 3.92 0.02
C ALA A 351 6.05 4.48 -0.54
N ALA A 352 4.99 4.58 0.29
CA ALA A 352 3.73 5.19 -0.10
C ALA A 352 3.80 6.71 -0.23
N ASP A 353 4.76 7.39 0.41
CA ASP A 353 4.86 8.86 0.33
C ASP A 353 5.16 9.39 -1.07
N PRO A 354 6.22 8.93 -1.80
CA PRO A 354 6.51 9.41 -3.15
C PRO A 354 5.38 9.12 -4.14
N VAL A 355 4.70 7.98 -4.00
CA VAL A 355 3.53 7.64 -4.82
C VAL A 355 2.36 8.58 -4.51
N GLY A 356 2.16 8.96 -3.25
CA GLY A 356 1.22 10.00 -2.82
C GLY A 356 1.53 11.38 -3.40
N VAL A 357 2.81 11.81 -3.39
CA VAL A 357 3.26 13.06 -4.05
C VAL A 357 2.85 13.04 -5.52
N PHE A 358 3.17 11.95 -6.21
CA PHE A 358 2.89 11.78 -7.63
C PHE A 358 1.39 11.85 -7.93
N ALA A 359 0.58 11.11 -7.16
CA ALA A 359 -0.87 11.13 -7.31
C ALA A 359 -1.43 12.55 -7.12
N ALA A 360 -1.03 13.23 -6.05
CA ALA A 360 -1.42 14.62 -5.79
C ALA A 360 -0.97 15.56 -6.91
N HIS A 361 0.22 15.36 -7.48
CA HIS A 361 0.72 16.16 -8.60
C HIS A 361 -0.13 16.00 -9.86
N ILE A 362 -0.39 14.75 -10.30
CA ILE A 362 -1.18 14.48 -11.52
C ILE A 362 -2.61 14.99 -11.36
N PHE A 363 -3.27 14.68 -10.24
CA PHE A 363 -4.67 15.05 -10.04
C PHE A 363 -4.88 16.53 -9.73
N SER A 364 -3.83 17.29 -9.42
CA SER A 364 -3.90 18.75 -9.22
C SER A 364 -3.49 19.57 -10.45
N THR A 365 -2.95 18.95 -11.50
CA THR A 365 -2.55 19.65 -12.73
C THR A 365 -3.77 20.24 -13.44
N LYS A 366 -3.75 21.57 -13.65
CA LYS A 366 -4.88 22.35 -14.19
C LYS A 366 -5.37 21.84 -15.55
N GLU A 367 -4.44 21.48 -16.43
CA GLU A 367 -4.73 20.94 -17.77
C GLU A 367 -5.57 19.65 -17.73
N PHE A 368 -5.44 18.86 -16.66
CA PHE A 368 -6.15 17.59 -16.50
C PHE A 368 -7.46 17.72 -15.73
N GLN A 369 -7.82 18.93 -15.32
CA GLN A 369 -9.09 19.20 -14.64
C GLN A 369 -10.22 19.28 -15.66
N TRP A 370 -11.39 18.85 -15.21
CA TRP A 370 -12.63 19.00 -15.96
C TRP A 370 -13.58 19.87 -15.15
N ARG A 371 -14.05 20.97 -15.78
CA ARG A 371 -14.92 21.98 -15.15
C ARG A 371 -14.34 22.51 -13.83
N GLY A 372 -13.06 22.86 -13.86
CA GLY A 372 -12.33 23.45 -12.73
C GLY A 372 -12.04 22.49 -11.56
N GLN A 373 -12.30 21.20 -11.73
CA GLN A 373 -12.14 20.20 -10.67
C GLN A 373 -11.35 18.98 -11.12
N SER A 374 -10.69 18.34 -10.15
CA SER A 374 -9.89 17.13 -10.35
C SER A 374 -10.73 15.92 -10.77
N LEU A 375 -10.14 15.01 -11.54
CA LEU A 375 -10.70 13.68 -11.82
C LEU A 375 -10.26 12.62 -10.78
N VAL A 376 -9.93 13.03 -9.56
CA VAL A 376 -9.49 12.14 -8.46
C VAL A 376 -10.52 11.06 -8.12
N ASP A 377 -11.79 11.28 -8.43
CA ASP A 377 -12.86 10.28 -8.24
C ASP A 377 -12.58 8.96 -8.96
N ILE A 378 -11.83 8.98 -10.07
CA ILE A 378 -11.37 7.77 -10.78
C ILE A 378 -10.44 6.93 -9.89
N LEU A 379 -9.56 7.59 -9.12
CA LEU A 379 -8.69 6.94 -8.14
C LEU A 379 -9.48 6.49 -6.92
N MET A 380 -10.35 7.34 -6.38
CA MET A 380 -11.17 7.02 -5.21
C MET A 380 -12.14 5.86 -5.47
N ALA A 381 -12.69 5.76 -6.68
CA ALA A 381 -13.49 4.62 -7.11
C ALA A 381 -12.73 3.29 -7.05
N LYS A 382 -11.40 3.30 -7.22
CA LYS A 382 -10.58 2.09 -7.04
C LYS A 382 -10.32 1.83 -5.57
N TYR A 383 -9.95 2.86 -4.82
CA TYR A 383 -9.76 2.79 -3.37
C TYR A 383 -10.99 2.22 -2.65
N ARG A 384 -12.19 2.69 -3.01
CA ARG A 384 -13.45 2.20 -2.47
C ARG A 384 -13.62 0.70 -2.63
N ILE A 385 -13.16 0.12 -3.74
CA ILE A 385 -13.27 -1.32 -4.01
C ILE A 385 -12.19 -2.13 -3.29
N VAL A 386 -10.96 -1.62 -3.25
CA VAL A 386 -9.82 -2.39 -2.69
C VAL A 386 -9.61 -2.20 -1.19
N CYS A 387 -10.07 -1.08 -0.61
CA CYS A 387 -10.05 -0.77 0.81
C CYS A 387 -11.37 -0.12 1.25
N PRO A 388 -12.49 -0.87 1.26
CA PRO A 388 -13.82 -0.34 1.60
C PRO A 388 -13.93 0.27 3.00
N VAL A 389 -13.10 -0.18 3.95
CA VAL A 389 -13.16 0.26 5.36
C VAL A 389 -12.89 1.76 5.52
N LEU A 390 -12.09 2.36 4.62
CA LEU A 390 -11.86 3.82 4.56
C LEU A 390 -13.14 4.60 4.22
N PHE A 391 -14.14 3.94 3.64
CA PHE A 391 -15.41 4.51 3.23
C PHE A 391 -16.56 4.08 4.15
N GLY A 392 -16.24 3.52 5.32
CA GLY A 392 -17.22 3.11 6.33
C GLY A 392 -17.89 1.77 6.08
N HIS A 393 -17.40 0.97 5.14
CA HIS A 393 -17.86 -0.42 5.00
C HIS A 393 -17.29 -1.29 6.12
N ARG A 394 -18.11 -2.23 6.57
CA ARG A 394 -17.83 -3.11 7.71
C ARG A 394 -18.20 -4.54 7.34
N GLY A 395 -17.56 -5.50 8.00
CA GLY A 395 -17.81 -6.91 7.76
C GLY A 395 -16.90 -7.80 8.60
N SER A 396 -17.41 -8.98 8.94
CA SER A 396 -16.65 -10.01 9.65
C SER A 396 -15.75 -10.78 8.67
N ASP A 397 -14.47 -10.91 9.03
CA ASP A 397 -13.46 -11.73 8.37
C ASP A 397 -13.75 -13.24 8.41
N ARG A 398 -14.69 -13.69 9.24
CA ARG A 398 -15.10 -15.10 9.34
C ARG A 398 -16.11 -15.52 8.28
N THR A 399 -16.79 -14.56 7.66
CA THR A 399 -17.85 -14.82 6.68
C THR A 399 -17.41 -14.45 5.27
N GLU A 400 -17.87 -15.18 4.27
CA GLU A 400 -17.55 -14.86 2.88
C GLU A 400 -18.04 -13.46 2.47
N ARG A 401 -19.28 -13.14 2.86
CA ARG A 401 -19.88 -11.82 2.63
C ARG A 401 -19.11 -10.70 3.33
N GLY A 402 -18.65 -10.93 4.57
CA GLY A 402 -17.89 -9.94 5.32
C GLY A 402 -16.49 -9.73 4.74
N ARG A 403 -15.81 -10.80 4.29
CA ARG A 403 -14.54 -10.71 3.53
C ARG A 403 -14.68 -9.86 2.27
N LEU A 404 -15.75 -10.05 1.50
CA LEU A 404 -16.05 -9.18 0.36
C LEU A 404 -16.30 -7.72 0.78
N ALA A 405 -17.06 -7.51 1.86
CA ALA A 405 -17.40 -6.17 2.34
C ALA A 405 -16.19 -5.36 2.81
N ILE A 406 -15.14 -6.02 3.31
CA ILE A 406 -13.88 -5.37 3.77
C ILE A 406 -12.77 -5.37 2.72
N GLY A 407 -13.04 -5.82 1.48
CA GLY A 407 -12.06 -5.77 0.38
C GLY A 407 -11.03 -6.90 0.38
N TRP A 408 -11.30 -8.00 1.09
CA TRP A 408 -10.51 -9.22 0.99
C TRP A 408 -10.56 -9.72 -0.45
N LYS A 409 -9.39 -10.09 -0.99
CA LYS A 409 -9.26 -10.51 -2.39
C LYS A 409 -9.27 -12.04 -2.50
N LYS A 410 -9.85 -12.54 -3.59
CA LYS A 410 -9.65 -13.92 -4.04
C LYS A 410 -8.50 -14.00 -5.04
N ASP A 411 -7.70 -15.04 -4.94
CA ASP A 411 -6.74 -15.46 -5.95
C ASP A 411 -7.24 -16.77 -6.57
N GLY A 412 -7.76 -16.67 -7.80
CA GLY A 412 -8.54 -17.74 -8.41
C GLY A 412 -9.79 -18.10 -7.58
N PRO A 413 -9.99 -19.38 -7.23
CA PRO A 413 -11.14 -19.80 -6.41
C PRO A 413 -10.96 -19.51 -4.91
N SER A 414 -9.72 -19.29 -4.45
CA SER A 414 -9.36 -19.26 -3.03
C SER A 414 -9.17 -17.84 -2.50
N TRP A 415 -9.37 -17.65 -1.20
CA TRP A 415 -9.03 -16.40 -0.51
C TRP A 415 -7.52 -16.26 -0.37
N ILE A 416 -6.98 -15.05 -0.54
CA ILE A 416 -5.59 -14.78 -0.14
C ILE A 416 -5.41 -15.00 1.36
N THR A 417 -4.18 -15.26 1.79
CA THR A 417 -3.85 -15.41 3.21
C THR A 417 -4.15 -14.14 4.00
N GLU A 418 -4.40 -14.28 5.30
CA GLU A 418 -4.62 -13.14 6.19
C GLU A 418 -3.42 -12.19 6.20
N GLN A 419 -2.19 -12.71 6.21
CA GLN A 419 -0.98 -11.90 6.11
C GLN A 419 -0.97 -11.07 4.82
N SER A 420 -1.21 -11.71 3.67
CA SER A 420 -1.25 -11.01 2.38
C SER A 420 -2.36 -9.96 2.33
N HIS A 421 -3.50 -10.22 2.96
CA HIS A 421 -4.56 -9.21 3.11
C HIS A 421 -4.12 -8.05 3.98
N ASN A 422 -3.50 -8.31 5.14
CA ASN A 422 -3.01 -7.28 6.04
C ASN A 422 -1.90 -6.42 5.42
N ASP A 423 -0.98 -7.01 4.66
CA ASP A 423 0.07 -6.28 3.94
C ASP A 423 -0.56 -5.32 2.90
N ARG A 424 -1.55 -5.81 2.14
CA ARG A 424 -2.31 -4.96 1.19
C ARG A 424 -2.99 -3.79 1.92
N MET A 425 -3.63 -4.05 3.05
CA MET A 425 -4.36 -3.05 3.83
C MET A 425 -3.42 -2.03 4.48
N THR A 426 -2.25 -2.48 4.93
CA THR A 426 -1.17 -1.61 5.43
C THR A 426 -0.77 -0.61 4.37
N GLY A 427 -0.40 -1.09 3.17
CA GLY A 427 0.02 -0.22 2.08
C GLY A 427 -1.07 0.74 1.58
N LEU A 428 -2.33 0.26 1.53
CA LEU A 428 -3.48 1.10 1.16
C LEU A 428 -3.79 2.17 2.20
N GLY A 429 -3.70 1.88 3.50
CA GLY A 429 -3.92 2.87 4.56
C GLY A 429 -2.83 3.95 4.55
N ALA A 430 -1.55 3.56 4.43
CA ALA A 430 -0.44 4.49 4.30
C ALA A 430 -0.55 5.35 3.02
N GLY A 431 -0.92 4.74 1.89
CA GLY A 431 -1.14 5.44 0.62
C GLY A 431 -2.33 6.41 0.64
N TYR A 432 -3.38 6.09 1.39
CA TYR A 432 -4.53 6.99 1.55
C TYR A 432 -4.13 8.21 2.39
N ALA A 433 -3.39 8.00 3.49
CA ALA A 433 -2.86 9.08 4.32
C ALA A 433 -1.87 9.97 3.55
N SER A 434 -0.98 9.39 2.75
CA SER A 434 0.03 10.13 1.98
C SER A 434 -0.54 11.01 0.87
N LEU A 435 -1.76 10.71 0.41
CA LEU A 435 -2.53 11.53 -0.53
C LEU A 435 -3.40 12.58 0.17
N SER A 436 -4.17 12.18 1.19
CA SER A 436 -5.19 13.02 1.82
C SER A 436 -4.62 14.07 2.78
N LEU A 437 -3.47 13.82 3.39
CA LEU A 437 -2.79 14.76 4.30
C LEU A 437 -1.69 15.57 3.59
N ARG A 438 -1.86 15.86 2.29
CA ARG A 438 -0.95 16.71 1.53
C ARG A 438 -1.25 18.19 1.77
N ASP A 439 -0.22 18.95 2.10
CA ASP A 439 -0.31 20.40 2.22
C ASP A 439 -0.09 21.08 0.86
N PHE A 440 -1.06 21.91 0.48
CA PHE A 440 -1.06 22.74 -0.73
C PHE A 440 -1.00 24.23 -0.40
N SER A 441 -0.84 24.62 0.87
CA SER A 441 -0.78 26.03 1.32
C SER A 441 0.28 26.85 0.57
N LYS A 442 1.40 26.21 0.21
CA LYS A 442 2.52 26.82 -0.55
C LYS A 442 2.41 26.61 -2.07
N SER A 443 1.32 26.04 -2.57
CA SER A 443 1.11 25.72 -3.99
C SER A 443 -0.01 26.57 -4.58
N SER A 444 0.15 27.00 -5.83
CA SER A 444 -0.93 27.63 -6.60
C SER A 444 -1.97 26.62 -7.12
N LYS A 445 -1.73 25.32 -6.93
CA LYS A 445 -2.65 24.25 -7.32
C LYS A 445 -3.67 23.98 -6.21
N LYS A 446 -4.90 23.63 -6.60
CA LYS A 446 -5.93 23.19 -5.66
C LYS A 446 -5.65 21.76 -5.19
N ASN A 447 -5.79 21.51 -3.89
CA ASN A 447 -5.66 20.16 -3.35
C ASN A 447 -6.75 19.25 -3.96
N PRO A 448 -6.39 18.16 -4.68
CA PRO A 448 -7.36 17.31 -5.32
C PRO A 448 -8.13 16.44 -4.32
N TYR A 449 -7.57 16.18 -3.12
CA TYR A 449 -8.19 15.34 -2.11
C TYR A 449 -7.87 15.87 -0.70
N PRO A 450 -8.67 16.82 -0.18
CA PRO A 450 -8.32 17.57 1.02
C PRO A 450 -8.31 16.71 2.30
N PRO A 451 -7.63 17.19 3.38
CA PRO A 451 -7.53 16.49 4.68
C PRO A 451 -8.88 16.15 5.34
N THR A 452 -9.96 16.82 4.96
CA THR A 452 -11.32 16.50 5.43
C THR A 452 -11.71 15.06 5.12
N ASN A 453 -11.20 14.49 4.03
CA ASN A 453 -11.43 13.09 3.68
C ASN A 453 -10.61 12.12 4.56
N TYR A 454 -9.44 12.53 5.06
CA TYR A 454 -8.69 11.77 6.06
C TYR A 454 -9.48 11.69 7.36
N TRP A 455 -9.94 12.84 7.86
CA TRP A 455 -10.78 12.93 9.06
C TRP A 455 -12.03 12.07 8.93
N LYS A 456 -12.72 12.16 7.79
CA LYS A 456 -13.93 11.38 7.50
C LYS A 456 -13.64 9.88 7.54
N ALA A 457 -12.60 9.41 6.86
CA ALA A 457 -12.22 7.99 6.86
C ALA A 457 -11.84 7.49 8.27
N LEU A 458 -11.05 8.27 9.01
CA LEU A 458 -10.69 7.95 10.39
C LEU A 458 -11.94 7.84 11.27
N SER A 459 -12.86 8.81 11.18
CA SER A 459 -14.11 8.80 11.94
C SER A 459 -15.01 7.61 11.62
N TYR A 460 -15.08 7.16 10.36
CA TYR A 460 -15.83 5.97 9.97
C TYR A 460 -15.32 4.70 10.65
N ILE A 461 -14.00 4.58 10.79
CA ILE A 461 -13.38 3.42 11.43
C ILE A 461 -13.61 3.47 12.94
N ILE A 462 -13.21 4.56 13.62
CA ILE A 462 -13.25 4.62 15.10
C ILE A 462 -14.67 4.59 15.68
N ASN A 463 -15.65 5.08 14.92
CA ASN A 463 -17.07 5.07 15.30
C ASN A 463 -17.76 3.75 14.94
N SER A 464 -17.00 2.69 14.60
CA SER A 464 -17.56 1.36 14.40
C SER A 464 -18.07 0.79 15.74
N PRO A 465 -19.28 0.19 15.76
CA PRO A 465 -19.77 -0.61 16.87
C PRO A 465 -18.83 -1.79 17.17
N PRO A 466 -18.64 -2.19 18.44
CA PRO A 466 -17.71 -3.28 18.80
C PRO A 466 -17.96 -4.58 18.04
N ASN A 467 -19.22 -4.95 17.81
CA ASN A 467 -19.62 -6.16 17.08
C ASN A 467 -19.38 -6.11 15.56
N GLU A 468 -19.11 -4.93 15.00
CA GLU A 468 -18.80 -4.72 13.58
C GLU A 468 -17.32 -4.37 13.35
N THR A 469 -16.49 -4.44 14.40
CA THR A 469 -15.05 -4.25 14.29
C THR A 469 -14.37 -5.47 13.68
N SER A 470 -13.30 -5.25 12.91
CA SER A 470 -12.54 -6.33 12.29
C SER A 470 -11.04 -6.07 12.31
N ASN A 471 -10.24 -7.14 12.19
CA ASN A 471 -8.78 -7.05 12.12
C ASN A 471 -8.32 -6.02 11.06
N THR A 472 -8.96 -6.04 9.90
CA THR A 472 -8.70 -5.12 8.79
C THR A 472 -8.80 -3.65 9.18
N GLN A 473 -9.79 -3.28 10.00
CA GLN A 473 -9.94 -1.88 10.43
C GLN A 473 -8.77 -1.42 11.31
N TYR A 474 -8.31 -2.28 12.23
CA TYR A 474 -7.16 -1.98 13.08
C TYR A 474 -5.87 -1.81 12.28
N VAL A 475 -5.64 -2.72 11.32
CA VAL A 475 -4.47 -2.66 10.42
C VAL A 475 -4.46 -1.38 9.59
N VAL A 476 -5.59 -1.04 8.95
CA VAL A 476 -5.71 0.19 8.15
C VAL A 476 -5.55 1.44 9.00
N LEU A 477 -6.17 1.47 10.19
CA LEU A 477 -6.07 2.63 11.09
C LEU A 477 -4.63 2.85 11.57
N ARG A 478 -3.91 1.78 11.91
CA ARG A 478 -2.50 1.86 12.29
C ARG A 478 -1.66 2.45 11.15
N SER A 479 -1.82 1.95 9.92
CA SER A 479 -1.01 2.40 8.78
C SER A 479 -1.39 3.80 8.27
N MET A 480 -2.62 4.24 8.50
CA MET A 480 -3.02 5.63 8.25
C MET A 480 -2.30 6.61 9.17
N ILE A 481 -2.13 6.24 10.45
CA ILE A 481 -1.58 7.13 11.48
C ILE A 481 -0.05 7.12 11.45
N GLN A 482 0.58 5.94 11.39
CA GLN A 482 2.02 5.79 11.53
C GLN A 482 2.77 6.57 10.43
N GLY A 483 3.62 7.52 10.84
CA GLY A 483 4.42 8.37 9.95
C GLY A 483 3.66 9.56 9.34
N HIS A 484 2.41 9.77 9.74
CA HIS A 484 1.53 10.84 9.25
C HIS A 484 0.92 11.68 10.38
N GLU A 485 1.19 11.34 11.64
CA GLU A 485 0.67 12.00 12.83
C GLU A 485 0.98 13.51 12.86
N GLN A 486 2.20 13.91 12.53
CA GLN A 486 2.58 15.32 12.51
C GLN A 486 1.80 16.10 11.45
N ARG A 487 1.56 15.51 10.27
CA ARG A 487 0.75 16.17 9.22
C ARG A 487 -0.69 16.30 9.67
N PHE A 488 -1.23 15.29 10.34
CA PHE A 488 -2.59 15.32 10.87
C PHE A 488 -2.75 16.41 11.94
N LEU A 489 -1.79 16.51 12.86
CA LEU A 489 -1.72 17.57 13.87
C LEU A 489 -1.57 18.96 13.24
N ASN A 490 -0.77 19.11 12.19
CA ASN A 490 -0.61 20.40 11.50
C ASN A 490 -1.93 20.92 10.89
N PHE A 491 -2.83 20.04 10.43
CA PHE A 491 -4.12 20.46 9.87
C PHE A 491 -5.21 20.71 10.91
N TYR A 492 -5.23 19.95 12.01
CA TYR A 492 -6.37 19.93 12.94
C TYR A 492 -6.02 20.26 14.39
N GLY A 493 -4.74 20.46 14.73
CA GLY A 493 -4.27 20.81 16.06
C GLY A 493 -4.83 19.91 17.16
N ASN A 494 -5.45 20.52 18.17
CA ASN A 494 -6.04 19.82 19.32
C ASN A 494 -7.14 18.83 18.93
N ALA A 495 -7.87 19.08 17.84
CA ALA A 495 -8.90 18.14 17.37
C ALA A 495 -8.27 16.84 16.85
N ALA A 496 -7.11 16.92 16.17
CA ALA A 496 -6.34 15.72 15.79
C ALA A 496 -5.82 14.98 17.03
N LEU A 497 -5.36 15.69 18.06
CA LEU A 497 -4.92 15.07 19.30
C LEU A 497 -6.04 14.24 19.96
N ALA A 498 -7.24 14.82 20.08
CA ALA A 498 -8.41 14.11 20.60
C ALA A 498 -8.79 12.90 19.72
N ALA A 499 -8.74 13.04 18.39
CA ALA A 499 -9.00 11.95 17.47
C ALA A 499 -7.96 10.82 17.57
N LEU A 500 -6.67 11.14 17.76
CA LEU A 500 -5.60 10.18 17.97
C LEU A 500 -5.77 9.43 19.29
N ARG A 501 -6.17 10.13 20.36
CA ARG A 501 -6.53 9.49 21.64
C ARG A 501 -7.66 8.48 21.46
N LEU A 502 -8.74 8.86 20.78
CA LEU A 502 -9.85 7.96 20.49
C LEU A 502 -9.40 6.77 19.63
N ALA A 503 -8.56 7.00 18.62
CA ALA A 503 -8.10 5.98 17.69
C ALA A 503 -7.13 4.97 18.31
N LEU A 504 -6.22 5.42 19.18
CA LEU A 504 -5.11 4.61 19.70
C LEU A 504 -5.34 4.10 21.13
N ILE A 505 -6.26 4.69 21.89
CA ILE A 505 -6.54 4.28 23.27
C ILE A 505 -7.93 3.68 23.40
N GLU A 506 -8.98 4.41 22.98
CA GLU A 506 -10.36 3.94 23.19
C GLU A 506 -10.81 2.89 22.17
N PHE A 507 -10.42 3.05 20.91
CA PHE A 507 -10.85 2.13 19.84
C PHE A 507 -10.28 0.71 19.99
N PRO A 508 -9.01 0.47 20.37
CA PRO A 508 -8.49 -0.87 20.65
C PRO A 508 -9.25 -1.61 21.76
N LYS A 509 -9.78 -0.89 22.77
CA LYS A 509 -10.57 -1.50 23.87
C LYS A 509 -11.88 -2.14 23.39
N LYS A 510 -12.36 -1.79 22.19
CA LYS A 510 -13.55 -2.42 21.59
C LYS A 510 -13.26 -3.83 21.04
N ALA A 511 -12.00 -4.21 20.88
CA ALA A 511 -11.62 -5.49 20.33
C ALA A 511 -11.79 -6.63 21.35
N PRO A 512 -12.00 -7.88 20.90
CA PRO A 512 -11.89 -9.05 21.77
C PRO A 512 -10.51 -9.14 22.44
N GLN A 513 -10.47 -9.75 23.63
CA GLN A 513 -9.21 -10.03 24.32
C GLN A 513 -8.28 -10.86 23.40
N ASN A 514 -7.00 -10.47 23.32
CA ASN A 514 -5.95 -11.06 22.47
C ASN A 514 -6.01 -10.76 20.97
N ALA A 515 -6.75 -9.74 20.52
CA ALA A 515 -6.70 -9.30 19.12
C ALA A 515 -5.34 -8.64 18.80
N THR A 516 -4.43 -9.36 18.12
CA THR A 516 -3.05 -8.91 17.83
C THR A 516 -2.98 -7.56 17.15
N ALA A 517 -3.84 -7.25 16.18
CA ALA A 517 -3.81 -5.95 15.51
C ALA A 517 -4.39 -4.80 16.35
N ALA A 518 -5.31 -5.08 17.25
CA ALA A 518 -5.76 -4.07 18.22
C ALA A 518 -4.63 -3.78 19.23
N GLY A 519 -3.92 -4.83 19.67
CA GLY A 519 -2.72 -4.70 20.50
C GLY A 519 -1.61 -3.91 19.79
N SER A 520 -1.37 -4.17 18.49
CA SER A 520 -0.41 -3.39 17.72
C SER A 520 -0.86 -1.94 17.59
N LEU A 521 -2.15 -1.65 17.34
CA LEU A 521 -2.65 -0.28 17.32
C LEU A 521 -2.44 0.44 18.67
N ALA A 522 -2.68 -0.23 19.79
CA ALA A 522 -2.43 0.33 21.13
C ALA A 522 -0.93 0.61 21.35
N ALA A 523 -0.04 -0.31 20.95
CA ALA A 523 1.40 -0.12 21.04
C ALA A 523 1.93 1.05 20.19
N LEU A 524 1.17 1.52 19.18
CA LEU A 524 1.53 2.73 18.45
C LEU A 524 1.45 3.98 19.35
N ALA A 525 0.55 4.02 20.34
CA ALA A 525 0.47 5.13 21.29
C ALA A 525 1.78 5.26 22.08
N ASP A 526 2.33 4.14 22.55
CA ASP A 526 3.58 4.11 23.29
C ASP A 526 4.76 4.53 22.40
N LEU A 527 4.79 4.05 21.15
CA LEU A 527 5.81 4.45 20.18
C LEU A 527 5.76 5.96 19.88
N LEU A 528 4.58 6.53 19.71
CA LEU A 528 4.45 7.98 19.49
C LEU A 528 4.91 8.78 20.71
N LYS A 529 4.65 8.28 21.93
CA LYS A 529 5.14 8.89 23.16
C LYS A 529 6.66 8.87 23.24
N THR A 530 7.32 7.77 22.85
CA THR A 530 8.79 7.65 22.93
C THR A 530 9.50 8.38 21.79
N GLU A 531 9.01 8.27 20.55
CA GLU A 531 9.69 8.83 19.37
C GLU A 531 9.38 10.31 19.15
N SER A 532 8.13 10.72 19.33
CA SER A 532 7.67 12.10 19.02
C SER A 532 7.38 12.95 20.26
N GLY A 533 7.48 12.37 21.46
CA GLY A 533 7.08 13.03 22.70
C GLY A 533 5.58 13.30 22.79
N LEU A 534 4.77 12.72 21.89
CA LEU A 534 3.33 12.95 21.82
C LEU A 534 2.63 12.18 22.94
N ILE A 535 2.15 12.91 23.94
CA ILE A 535 1.45 12.34 25.09
C ILE A 535 -0.06 12.35 24.81
N LEU A 536 -0.63 11.14 24.64
CA LEU A 536 -2.07 10.91 24.52
C LEU A 536 -2.59 10.49 25.91
N VAL A 537 -2.85 11.45 26.81
CA VAL A 537 -3.41 11.19 28.15
C VAL A 537 -4.89 11.44 28.19
#